data_AF-A0A7K8ZCJ5-F1
#
_entry.id   AF-A0A7K8ZCJ5-F1
#
_cell.length_a   1.000
_cell.length_b   1.000
_cell.length_c   1.000
_cell.angle_alpha   90.00
_cell.angle_beta   90.00
_cell.angle_gamma   90.00
#
_symmetry.space_group_name_H-M   'P 1'
#
loop_
_entity.id
_entity.type
_entity.pdbx_description
1 polymer ?
#
loop_
_entity_poly.entity_id
_entity_poly.type
_entity_poly.pdbx_seq_one_letter_code
_entity_poly.pdbx_strand_id
1 'polypeptide(L)'
;FFRTDGSFVVHDVPSGSYVVEVISPAHKFEPVRVDITSKGKMRARYVNYIKPSEVVRLPYPLQMKSSGPPSYFIKRESWGWTDFLMNPMVMMMVLPLLIFVLLPKVVNTSDPDMRREMEQSMNMLNSNHELPDVSEFMTRLFSSKSSSKSGGSSSKAGKSSSGKRR
;
A
#
# COMPACT_ATOMS: atom_id res chain seq x y z
N PHE A 1 11.76 25.85 30.90
CA PHE A 1 10.60 25.09 31.43
C PHE A 1 9.30 25.75 30.99
N PHE A 2 8.19 25.02 30.99
CA PHE A 2 6.87 25.54 30.65
C PHE A 2 6.20 26.18 31.86
N ARG A 3 5.43 27.23 31.61
CA ARG A 3 4.50 27.84 32.55
C ARG A 3 3.13 27.16 32.45
N THR A 4 2.24 27.45 33.39
CA THR A 4 0.88 26.88 33.46
C THR A 4 0.00 27.28 32.28
N ASP A 5 0.30 28.40 31.63
CA ASP A 5 -0.35 28.87 30.40
C ASP A 5 0.18 28.19 29.12
N GLY A 6 1.14 27.26 29.26
CA GLY A 6 1.80 26.60 28.14
C GLY A 6 2.90 27.44 27.47
N SER A 7 3.16 28.66 27.94
CA SER A 7 4.27 29.47 27.44
C SER A 7 5.60 28.94 27.95
N PHE A 8 6.67 29.18 27.19
CA PHE A 8 8.03 28.87 27.61
C PHE A 8 8.98 29.98 27.17
N VAL A 9 10.06 30.15 27.93
CA VAL A 9 11.15 31.06 27.59
C VAL A 9 12.47 30.34 27.86
N VAL A 10 13.42 30.51 26.97
CA VAL A 10 14.80 30.04 27.12
C VAL A 10 15.70 31.27 27.12
N HIS A 11 16.48 31.44 28.19
CA HIS A 11 17.39 32.56 28.36
C HIS A 11 18.82 32.16 27.96
N ASP A 12 19.69 33.16 27.81
CA ASP A 12 21.13 32.99 27.58
C ASP A 12 21.49 32.15 26.34
N VAL A 13 20.72 32.32 25.26
CA VAL A 13 20.98 31.67 23.98
C VAL A 13 21.86 32.59 23.11
N PRO A 14 23.08 32.18 22.72
CA PRO A 14 23.94 32.99 21.86
C PRO A 14 23.40 33.09 20.43
N SER A 15 24.02 33.95 19.61
CA SER A 15 23.64 34.05 18.20
C SER A 15 24.03 32.78 17.44
N GLY A 16 23.10 32.23 16.67
CA GLY A 16 23.28 30.95 15.99
C GLY A 16 22.00 30.45 15.33
N SER A 17 22.06 29.25 14.75
CA SER A 17 20.89 28.53 14.21
C SER A 17 20.62 27.32 15.08
N TYR A 18 19.42 27.28 15.68
CA TYR A 18 19.03 26.24 16.63
C TYR A 18 17.81 25.49 16.13
N VAL A 19 17.66 24.25 16.57
CA VAL A 19 16.43 23.47 16.39
C VAL A 19 15.78 23.35 17.76
N VAL A 20 14.56 23.84 17.87
CA VAL A 20 13.75 23.83 19.08
C VAL A 20 12.71 22.74 18.94
N GLU A 21 12.67 21.85 19.92
CA GLU A 21 11.71 20.76 20.03
C GLU A 21 11.07 20.76 21.42
N VAL A 22 9.76 20.53 21.45
CA VAL A 22 9.01 20.38 22.71
C VAL A 22 8.87 18.89 22.99
N ILE A 23 9.56 18.44 24.03
CA ILE A 23 9.55 17.03 24.43
C ILE A 23 8.39 16.81 25.40
N SER A 24 7.47 15.92 25.02
CA SER A 24 6.36 15.47 25.86
C SER A 24 6.11 13.97 25.68
N PRO A 25 5.93 13.20 26.77
CA PRO A 25 5.57 11.77 26.67
C PRO A 25 4.17 11.53 26.11
N ALA A 26 3.26 12.49 26.22
CA ALA A 26 1.86 12.30 25.82
C ALA A 26 1.52 12.90 24.46
N HIS A 27 2.35 13.82 23.96
CA HIS A 27 2.05 14.64 22.79
C HIS A 27 3.29 14.80 21.93
N LYS A 28 3.12 14.62 20.61
CA LYS A 28 4.17 14.89 19.63
C LYS A 28 4.07 16.33 19.13
N PHE A 29 5.21 16.98 18.95
CA PHE A 29 5.33 18.32 18.38
C PHE A 29 6.34 18.30 17.22
N GLU A 30 6.10 19.14 16.22
CA GLU A 30 7.05 19.29 15.12
C GLU A 30 8.22 20.20 15.54
N PRO A 31 9.47 19.82 15.23
CA PRO A 31 10.62 20.66 15.54
C PRO A 31 10.65 21.90 14.65
N VAL A 32 11.10 23.02 15.22
CA VAL A 32 11.18 24.31 14.52
C VAL A 32 12.61 24.83 14.55
N ARG A 33 13.11 25.31 13.41
CA ARG A 33 14.42 25.97 13.34
C ARG A 33 14.26 27.44 13.70
N VAL A 34 15.09 27.94 14.60
CA VAL A 34 15.15 29.35 14.99
C VAL A 34 16.56 29.88 14.73
N ASP A 35 16.66 30.91 13.90
CA ASP A 35 17.91 31.61 13.66
C ASP A 35 17.92 32.93 14.43
N ILE A 36 18.98 33.13 15.21
CA ILE A 36 19.22 34.31 16.03
C ILE A 36 20.44 35.03 15.47
N THR A 37 20.22 36.23 14.94
CA THR A 37 21.32 37.08 14.46
C THR A 37 22.09 37.69 15.63
N SER A 38 23.33 38.13 15.42
CA SER A 38 24.13 38.84 16.45
C SER A 38 23.49 40.16 16.90
N LYS A 39 22.51 40.69 16.16
CA LYS A 39 21.71 41.88 16.52
C LYS A 39 20.45 41.53 17.33
N GLY A 40 20.22 40.27 17.66
CA GLY A 40 19.02 39.81 18.37
C GLY A 40 17.75 39.67 17.51
N LYS A 41 17.83 39.87 16.17
CA LYS A 41 16.69 39.53 15.29
C LYS A 41 16.52 38.02 15.23
N MET A 42 15.29 37.56 15.47
CA MET A 42 14.92 36.15 15.49
C MET A 42 14.05 35.81 14.28
N ARG A 43 14.27 34.64 13.69
CA ARG A 43 13.48 34.12 12.57
C ARG A 43 13.19 32.65 12.80
N ALA A 44 11.92 32.26 12.76
CA ALA A 44 11.49 30.86 12.85
C ALA A 44 11.20 30.29 11.45
N ARG A 45 11.57 29.02 11.23
CA ARG A 45 11.40 28.30 9.97
C ARG A 45 11.14 26.81 10.22
N TYR A 46 10.46 26.14 9.29
CA TYR A 46 10.36 24.68 9.35
C TYR A 46 11.74 24.02 9.25
N VAL A 47 11.91 22.90 9.95
CA VAL A 47 13.14 22.12 9.89
C VAL A 47 13.11 21.22 8.66
N ASN A 48 13.99 21.49 7.70
CA ASN A 48 14.27 20.58 6.59
C ASN A 48 15.76 20.22 6.61
N TYR A 49 16.04 18.92 6.82
CA TYR A 49 17.42 18.39 6.82
C TYR A 49 17.94 18.09 5.42
N ILE A 50 17.05 17.87 4.44
CA ILE A 50 17.41 17.52 3.07
C ILE A 50 17.75 18.79 2.28
N LYS A 51 16.93 19.84 2.44
CA LYS A 51 17.10 21.14 1.76
C LYS A 51 17.29 22.26 2.79
N PRO A 52 18.52 22.46 3.31
CA PRO A 52 18.76 23.46 4.35
C PRO A 52 18.60 24.91 3.88
N SER A 53 18.63 25.14 2.56
CA SER A 53 18.40 26.44 1.92
C SER A 53 16.92 26.80 1.79
N GLU A 54 16.01 25.84 1.97
CA GLU A 54 14.58 26.08 1.91
C GLU A 54 14.14 26.94 3.10
N VAL A 55 13.39 28.01 2.81
CA VAL A 55 12.99 28.99 3.82
C VAL A 55 11.47 29.10 3.86
N VAL A 56 10.83 28.17 4.57
CA VAL A 56 9.42 28.30 4.92
C VAL A 56 9.34 29.04 6.26
N ARG A 57 8.89 30.30 6.22
CA ARG A 57 8.83 31.16 7.40
C ARG A 57 7.69 30.75 8.31
N LEU A 58 7.98 30.66 9.60
CA LEU A 58 6.99 30.49 10.66
C LEU A 58 6.82 31.79 11.45
N PRO A 59 5.62 32.02 12.03
CA PRO A 59 5.41 33.15 12.91
C PRO A 59 6.31 33.04 14.15
N TYR A 60 6.69 34.20 14.68
CA TYR A 60 7.40 34.34 15.95
C TYR A 60 6.60 35.31 16.83
N PRO A 61 6.32 35.02 18.12
CA PRO A 61 6.77 33.86 18.92
C PRO A 61 6.29 32.49 18.40
N LEU A 62 7.00 31.43 18.79
CA LEU A 62 6.74 30.08 18.31
C LEU A 62 5.34 29.59 18.74
N GLN A 63 4.52 29.21 17.77
CA GLN A 63 3.21 28.59 17.98
C GLN A 63 3.30 27.10 17.63
N MET A 64 3.77 26.29 18.57
CA MET A 64 3.95 24.86 18.37
C MET A 64 2.65 24.13 18.70
N LYS A 65 1.95 23.65 17.66
CA LYS A 65 0.76 22.81 17.81
C LYS A 65 1.18 21.35 17.94
N SER A 66 0.46 20.60 18.78
CA SER A 66 0.67 19.16 18.86
C SER A 66 0.09 18.46 17.65
N SER A 67 0.84 17.50 17.11
CA SER A 67 0.39 16.59 16.04
C SER A 67 -0.48 15.45 16.58
N GLY A 68 -0.72 15.38 17.89
CA GLY A 68 -1.48 14.31 18.56
C GLY A 68 -0.61 13.38 19.40
N PRO A 69 -1.20 12.30 19.95
CA PRO A 69 -0.49 11.35 20.79
C PRO A 69 0.52 10.52 19.96
N PRO A 70 1.76 10.35 20.44
CA PRO A 70 2.74 9.49 19.78
C PRO A 70 2.33 8.01 19.88
N SER A 71 2.43 7.30 18.74
CA SER A 71 2.17 5.85 18.68
C SER A 71 3.41 5.09 19.14
N TYR A 72 3.53 4.87 20.45
CA TYR A 72 4.63 4.06 21.01
C TYR A 72 4.46 2.57 20.76
N PHE A 73 3.23 2.10 20.64
CA PHE A 73 2.90 0.70 20.52
C PHE A 73 2.36 0.38 19.13
N ILE A 74 2.81 -0.74 18.58
CA ILE A 74 2.25 -1.31 17.37
C ILE A 74 1.06 -2.18 17.79
N LYS A 75 -0.09 -2.01 17.12
CA LYS A 75 -1.25 -2.87 17.35
C LYS A 75 -0.91 -4.29 16.89
N ARG A 76 -1.23 -5.30 17.70
CA ARG A 76 -1.09 -6.70 17.29
C ARG A 76 -2.05 -6.99 16.15
N GLU A 77 -1.60 -7.76 15.18
CA GLU A 77 -2.48 -8.32 14.14
C GLU A 77 -3.53 -9.19 14.83
N SER A 78 -4.79 -8.77 14.76
CA SER A 78 -5.93 -9.55 15.25
C SER A 78 -6.45 -10.41 14.13
N TRP A 79 -6.79 -11.66 14.44
CA TRP A 79 -7.56 -12.49 13.52
C TRP A 79 -8.95 -11.90 13.34
N GLY A 80 -9.20 -11.24 12.21
CA GLY A 80 -10.54 -10.85 11.79
C GLY A 80 -11.25 -12.04 11.17
N TRP A 81 -12.52 -12.27 11.51
CA TRP A 81 -13.37 -13.21 10.76
C TRP A 81 -13.47 -12.83 9.28
N THR A 82 -13.36 -11.54 8.97
CA THR A 82 -13.26 -11.00 7.60
C THR A 82 -11.97 -11.41 6.91
N ASP A 83 -10.84 -11.49 7.62
CA ASP A 83 -9.55 -11.89 7.05
C ASP A 83 -9.53 -13.38 6.73
N PHE A 84 -10.24 -14.19 7.52
CA PHE A 84 -10.49 -15.60 7.22
C PHE A 84 -11.36 -15.77 5.97
N LEU A 85 -12.49 -15.04 5.87
CA LEU A 85 -13.37 -15.12 4.70
C LEU A 85 -12.72 -14.53 3.45
N MET A 86 -11.98 -13.42 3.54
CA MET A 86 -11.28 -12.81 2.42
C MET A 86 -9.98 -13.54 2.05
N ASN A 87 -9.65 -14.65 2.73
CA ASN A 87 -8.52 -15.47 2.35
C ASN A 87 -8.82 -16.19 1.01
N PRO A 88 -7.98 -16.00 -0.03
CA PRO A 88 -8.22 -16.58 -1.35
C PRO A 88 -8.35 -18.11 -1.30
N MET A 89 -7.69 -18.79 -0.36
CA MET A 89 -7.82 -20.24 -0.21
C MET A 89 -9.20 -20.67 0.31
N VAL A 90 -9.76 -19.92 1.27
CA VAL A 90 -11.07 -20.22 1.85
C VAL A 90 -12.19 -19.91 0.84
N MET A 91 -12.11 -18.79 0.13
CA MET A 91 -13.08 -18.44 -0.92
C MET A 91 -13.11 -19.48 -2.04
N MET A 92 -11.93 -19.93 -2.50
CA MET A 92 -11.83 -20.93 -3.56
C MET A 92 -12.32 -22.31 -3.12
N MET A 93 -12.34 -22.62 -1.82
CA MET A 93 -12.91 -23.88 -1.32
C MET A 93 -14.43 -23.78 -1.12
N VAL A 94 -14.92 -22.68 -0.54
CA VAL A 94 -16.34 -22.53 -0.18
C VAL A 94 -17.21 -22.28 -1.42
N LEU A 95 -16.74 -21.48 -2.38
CA LEU A 95 -17.48 -21.14 -3.59
C LEU A 95 -17.88 -22.38 -4.42
N PRO A 96 -16.97 -23.31 -4.80
CA PRO A 96 -17.35 -24.50 -5.55
C PRO A 96 -18.25 -25.43 -4.74
N LEU A 97 -18.03 -25.60 -3.43
CA LEU A 97 -18.90 -26.43 -2.58
C LEU A 97 -20.34 -25.90 -2.55
N LEU A 98 -20.51 -24.58 -2.46
CA LEU A 98 -21.82 -23.95 -2.50
C LEU A 98 -22.51 -24.18 -3.86
N ILE A 99 -21.75 -24.08 -4.96
CA ILE A 99 -22.24 -24.39 -6.31
C ILE A 99 -22.66 -25.87 -6.40
N PHE A 100 -21.85 -26.81 -5.93
CA PHE A 100 -22.19 -28.23 -5.93
C PHE A 100 -23.44 -28.57 -5.13
N VAL A 101 -23.74 -27.82 -4.06
CA VAL A 101 -24.96 -28.00 -3.27
C VAL A 101 -26.18 -27.33 -3.93
N LEU A 102 -25.99 -26.18 -4.57
CA LEU A 102 -27.06 -25.44 -5.22
C LEU A 102 -27.44 -25.98 -6.60
N LEU A 103 -26.46 -26.42 -7.41
CA LEU A 103 -26.70 -27.00 -8.73
C LEU A 103 -27.77 -28.10 -8.71
N PRO A 104 -27.72 -29.16 -7.89
CA PRO A 104 -28.76 -30.18 -7.88
C PRO A 104 -30.13 -29.67 -7.37
N LYS A 105 -30.16 -28.51 -6.68
CA LYS A 105 -31.39 -27.89 -6.17
C LYS A 105 -32.04 -26.94 -7.18
N VAL A 106 -31.26 -26.30 -8.06
CA VAL A 106 -31.77 -25.37 -9.09
C VAL A 106 -31.88 -26.03 -10.46
N VAL A 107 -31.05 -27.04 -10.72
CA VAL A 107 -31.07 -27.90 -11.90
C VAL A 107 -31.99 -29.06 -11.55
N ASN A 108 -33.26 -28.96 -11.96
CA ASN A 108 -34.28 -29.97 -11.69
C ASN A 108 -33.77 -31.37 -12.04
N THR A 109 -33.54 -32.20 -11.02
CA THR A 109 -33.00 -33.55 -11.21
C THR A 109 -34.02 -34.51 -11.86
N SER A 110 -35.17 -34.02 -12.34
CA SER A 110 -36.28 -34.81 -12.86
C SER A 110 -36.50 -34.71 -14.37
N ASP A 111 -35.74 -33.90 -15.11
CA ASP A 111 -35.88 -33.78 -16.57
C ASP A 111 -34.91 -34.71 -17.34
N PRO A 112 -35.41 -35.61 -18.22
CA PRO A 112 -34.62 -36.63 -18.91
C PRO A 112 -33.66 -36.07 -19.98
N ASP A 113 -33.88 -34.86 -20.48
CA ASP A 113 -33.03 -34.26 -21.53
C ASP A 113 -31.76 -33.61 -20.96
N MET A 114 -31.84 -32.92 -19.81
CA MET A 114 -30.66 -32.36 -19.15
C MET A 114 -29.76 -33.45 -18.55
N ARG A 115 -30.33 -34.58 -18.11
CA ARG A 115 -29.53 -35.74 -17.69
C ARG A 115 -28.72 -36.33 -18.84
N ARG A 116 -29.28 -36.40 -20.06
CA ARG A 116 -28.54 -36.87 -21.25
C ARG A 116 -27.42 -35.92 -21.66
N GLU A 117 -27.62 -34.61 -21.57
CA GLU A 117 -26.56 -33.62 -21.84
C GLU A 117 -25.47 -33.63 -20.75
N MET A 118 -25.86 -33.86 -19.49
CA MET A 118 -24.92 -34.00 -18.37
C MET A 118 -24.17 -35.33 -18.44
N GLU A 119 -24.82 -36.43 -18.84
CA GLU A 119 -24.19 -37.72 -19.10
C GLU A 119 -23.25 -37.67 -20.31
N GLN A 120 -23.61 -36.95 -21.38
CA GLN A 120 -22.74 -36.76 -22.54
C GLN A 120 -21.51 -35.92 -22.19
N SER A 121 -21.66 -34.83 -21.44
CA SER A 121 -20.52 -34.04 -20.96
C SER A 121 -19.70 -34.78 -19.90
N MET A 122 -20.32 -35.53 -18.99
CA MET A 122 -19.63 -36.35 -17.98
C MET A 122 -18.91 -37.55 -18.63
N ASN A 123 -19.46 -38.16 -19.67
CA ASN A 123 -18.80 -39.24 -20.43
C ASN A 123 -17.65 -38.69 -21.31
N MET A 124 -17.77 -37.44 -21.77
CA MET A 124 -16.70 -36.70 -22.44
C MET A 124 -15.61 -36.21 -21.46
N LEU A 125 -15.96 -36.03 -20.18
CA LEU A 125 -15.05 -35.68 -19.08
C LEU A 125 -14.42 -36.92 -18.40
N ASN A 126 -15.07 -38.09 -18.42
CA ASN A 126 -14.59 -39.36 -17.84
C ASN A 126 -13.70 -40.19 -18.78
N SER A 127 -13.54 -39.78 -20.05
CA SER A 127 -12.65 -40.46 -20.99
C SER A 127 -11.17 -40.14 -20.77
N ASN A 128 -10.84 -39.25 -19.82
CA ASN A 128 -9.46 -38.99 -19.40
C ASN A 128 -9.29 -39.37 -17.93
N HIS A 129 -8.63 -40.50 -17.71
CA HIS A 129 -8.08 -40.91 -16.43
C HIS A 129 -6.87 -40.01 -16.09
N GLU A 130 -7.14 -38.77 -15.71
CA GLU A 130 -6.27 -37.86 -14.97
C GLU A 130 -7.11 -36.60 -14.71
N LEU A 131 -7.15 -36.19 -13.45
CA LEU A 131 -8.06 -35.17 -12.92
C LEU A 131 -8.14 -33.91 -13.81
N PRO A 132 -9.30 -33.22 -13.90
CA PRO A 132 -9.36 -31.95 -14.61
C PRO A 132 -8.52 -30.95 -13.82
N ASP A 133 -7.35 -30.61 -14.37
CA ASP A 133 -6.51 -29.58 -13.80
C ASP A 133 -7.23 -28.23 -13.96
N VAL A 134 -8.02 -27.91 -12.94
CA VAL A 134 -8.79 -26.67 -12.80
C VAL A 134 -7.90 -25.43 -12.96
N SER A 135 -6.57 -25.58 -12.83
CA SER A 135 -5.60 -24.54 -13.10
C SER A 135 -5.59 -24.12 -14.59
N GLU A 136 -5.77 -25.04 -15.55
CA GLU A 136 -5.81 -24.69 -16.97
C GLU A 136 -7.09 -23.96 -17.34
N PHE A 137 -8.21 -24.33 -16.74
CA PHE A 137 -9.50 -23.67 -16.97
C PHE A 137 -9.52 -22.27 -16.38
N MET A 138 -8.99 -22.09 -15.16
CA MET A 138 -8.82 -20.77 -14.55
C MET A 138 -7.79 -19.93 -15.31
N THR A 139 -6.69 -20.52 -15.80
CA THR A 139 -5.67 -19.80 -16.58
C THR A 139 -6.24 -19.32 -17.90
N ARG A 140 -7.08 -20.11 -18.59
CA ARG A 140 -7.77 -19.67 -19.82
C ARG A 140 -8.76 -18.53 -19.55
N LEU A 141 -9.45 -18.54 -18.41
CA LEU A 141 -10.40 -17.48 -18.05
C LEU A 141 -9.70 -16.20 -17.57
N PHE A 142 -8.59 -16.31 -16.83
CA PHE A 142 -7.79 -15.17 -16.36
C PHE A 142 -6.88 -14.61 -17.45
N SER A 143 -6.35 -15.44 -18.36
CA SER A 143 -5.52 -14.97 -19.48
C SER A 143 -6.36 -14.38 -20.62
N SER A 144 -7.67 -14.69 -20.72
CA SER A 144 -8.55 -13.99 -21.67
C SER A 144 -8.78 -12.52 -21.30
N LYS A 145 -8.36 -12.08 -20.09
CA LYS A 145 -8.40 -10.67 -19.66
C LYS A 145 -7.03 -9.99 -19.68
N SER A 146 -5.96 -10.66 -20.09
CA SER A 146 -4.61 -10.06 -20.18
C SER A 146 -4.04 -9.92 -21.59
N SER A 147 -4.79 -10.22 -22.66
CA SER A 147 -4.32 -9.98 -24.03
C SER A 147 -4.98 -8.75 -24.67
N SER A 148 -4.65 -7.57 -24.14
CA SER A 148 -4.66 -6.34 -24.94
C SER A 148 -3.42 -5.52 -24.61
N LYS A 149 -2.40 -5.58 -25.49
CA LYS A 149 -1.82 -4.42 -26.22
C LYS A 149 -0.40 -4.73 -26.75
N SER A 150 -0.28 -4.58 -28.08
CA SER A 150 0.91 -4.30 -28.92
C SER A 150 2.11 -5.28 -28.89
N GLY A 151 2.61 -5.85 -29.99
CA GLY A 151 2.44 -5.55 -31.41
C GLY A 151 3.74 -5.01 -32.04
N GLY A 152 4.48 -5.87 -32.76
CA GLY A 152 5.45 -5.56 -33.84
C GLY A 152 6.86 -5.15 -33.38
N SER A 153 7.97 -5.52 -34.04
CA SER A 153 8.23 -6.27 -35.28
C SER A 153 9.74 -6.52 -35.40
N SER A 154 10.11 -7.65 -36.02
CA SER A 154 11.47 -8.01 -36.43
C SER A 154 12.00 -7.21 -37.63
N SER A 155 13.30 -6.86 -37.62
CA SER A 155 14.33 -7.28 -38.61
C SER A 155 15.38 -6.22 -39.02
N LYS A 156 16.62 -6.74 -39.17
CA LYS A 156 17.67 -6.40 -40.17
C LYS A 156 18.79 -5.37 -39.84
N ALA A 157 19.97 -5.95 -39.60
CA ALA A 157 21.31 -5.67 -40.16
C ALA A 157 21.86 -4.23 -40.34
N GLY A 158 23.11 -4.02 -39.84
CA GLY A 158 24.11 -3.24 -40.57
C GLY A 158 25.07 -2.35 -39.75
N LYS A 159 26.37 -2.67 -39.85
CA LYS A 159 27.57 -1.79 -39.80
C LYS A 159 28.15 -1.28 -38.46
N SER A 160 29.28 -1.91 -38.12
CA SER A 160 30.62 -1.33 -37.89
C SER A 160 30.79 0.10 -37.36
N SER A 161 31.57 0.20 -36.28
CA SER A 161 32.66 1.16 -35.98
C SER A 161 32.55 1.81 -34.60
N SER A 162 33.22 1.24 -33.60
CA SER A 162 33.50 1.91 -32.33
C SER A 162 34.95 2.39 -32.30
N GLY A 163 35.11 3.66 -32.67
CA GLY A 163 36.34 4.43 -32.51
C GLY A 163 36.58 4.79 -31.04
N LYS A 164 37.85 4.74 -30.68
CA LYS A 164 38.49 5.10 -29.40
C LYS A 164 38.61 6.63 -29.25
N ARG A 165 38.77 7.10 -27.99
CA ARG A 165 39.15 8.44 -27.46
C ARG A 165 37.97 9.13 -26.74
N ARG A 166 38.12 9.77 -25.57
CA ARG A 166 39.28 10.28 -24.83
C ARG A 166 38.90 10.35 -23.34
#